data_AF-A0A813LCH9-F1
#
_entry.id   AF-A0A813LCH9-F1
#
_cell.length_a   1.000
_cell.length_b   1.000
_cell.length_c   1.000
_cell.angle_alpha   90.00
_cell.angle_beta   90.00
_cell.angle_gamma   90.00
#
_symmetry.space_group_name_H-M   'P 1'
#
loop_
_entity.id
_entity.type
_entity.pdbx_description
1 polymer ?
#
loop_
_entity_poly.entity_id
_entity_poly.type
_entity_poly.pdbx_seq_one_letter_code
_entity_poly.pdbx_strand_id
1 'polypeptide(L)'
;MGASACSCQHEVCDESEFTNKNTKHTFDDGSTYTGEFLGGQKHGHGLQVWIDGGRYEGQWVNGKAQNRGRYEHSDGDVYEGEWFEDQAHGTGVYLHTDGSRYEGLFAADKQDGKG
;
A
#
# COMPACT_ATOMS: atom_id res chain seq x y z
N MET A 1 60.04 2.01 1.22
CA MET A 1 60.10 2.99 2.33
C MET A 1 59.21 4.15 1.93
N GLY A 2 58.09 4.49 2.55
CA GLY A 2 57.38 3.96 3.69
C GLY A 2 55.95 4.53 3.70
N ALA A 3 55.11 3.90 4.53
CA ALA A 3 53.82 4.34 5.09
C ALA A 3 52.75 4.85 4.09
N SER A 4 51.65 4.13 3.83
CA SER A 4 50.57 3.74 4.78
C SER A 4 50.01 4.93 5.56
N ALA A 5 48.82 5.40 5.18
CA ALA A 5 47.73 5.73 6.11
C ALA A 5 46.42 5.97 5.35
N CYS A 6 45.40 5.23 5.77
CA CYS A 6 43.99 5.36 5.45
C CYS A 6 43.43 6.72 5.94
N SER A 7 42.39 7.24 5.29
CA SER A 7 41.46 8.20 5.90
C SER A 7 40.09 8.09 5.24
N CYS A 8 39.26 7.19 5.79
CA CYS A 8 37.81 7.29 5.69
C CYS A 8 37.35 8.52 6.51
N GLN A 9 36.39 9.31 6.02
CA GLN A 9 35.11 9.63 6.68
C GLN A 9 34.38 10.78 5.96
N HIS A 10 33.05 10.66 5.83
CA HIS A 10 32.04 11.70 5.53
C HIS A 10 31.96 12.10 4.05
N GLU A 11 30.92 11.75 3.29
CA GLU A 11 29.52 12.12 3.51
C GLU A 11 28.56 10.92 3.39
N VAL A 12 27.79 10.69 4.46
CA VAL A 12 26.58 9.85 4.43
C VAL A 12 25.49 10.65 3.74
N CYS A 13 25.19 10.30 2.50
CA CYS A 13 23.91 10.63 1.91
C CYS A 13 22.94 9.53 2.37
N ASP A 14 22.30 9.72 3.51
CA ASP A 14 21.10 8.95 3.89
C ASP A 14 19.98 9.43 2.95
N GLU A 15 20.06 9.04 1.68
CA GLU A 15 18.98 9.22 0.74
C GLU A 15 18.01 8.10 1.04
N SER A 16 16.94 8.42 1.76
CA SER A 16 15.79 7.56 1.95
C SER A 16 15.41 6.91 0.61
N GLU A 17 15.82 5.65 0.42
CA GLU A 17 15.80 4.98 -0.88
C GLU A 17 14.36 4.74 -1.32
N PHE A 18 13.81 5.67 -2.11
CA PHE A 18 12.56 5.44 -2.84
C PHE A 18 12.85 4.43 -3.95
N THR A 19 12.28 3.23 -3.83
CA THR A 19 12.45 2.22 -4.88
C THR A 19 11.62 2.59 -6.11
N ASN A 20 12.04 2.10 -7.28
CA ASN A 20 11.29 2.25 -8.52
C ASN A 20 9.84 1.73 -8.36
N LYS A 21 8.89 2.38 -9.05
CA LYS A 21 7.45 2.06 -9.05
C LYS A 21 7.09 0.64 -9.50
N ASN A 22 8.05 -0.14 -9.99
CA ASN A 22 7.87 -1.49 -10.52
C ASN A 22 8.59 -2.58 -9.72
N THR A 23 9.09 -2.26 -8.51
CA THR A 23 9.73 -3.27 -7.65
C THR A 23 8.69 -4.28 -7.17
N LYS A 24 8.83 -5.54 -7.61
CA LYS A 24 8.03 -6.66 -7.15
C LYS A 24 8.74 -7.38 -6.00
N HIS A 25 8.06 -7.53 -4.88
CA HIS A 25 8.48 -8.28 -3.70
C HIS A 25 7.48 -9.40 -3.41
N THR A 26 7.98 -10.60 -3.10
CA THR A 26 7.16 -11.73 -2.65
C THR A 26 7.47 -11.96 -1.18
N PHE A 27 6.44 -11.94 -0.33
CA PHE A 27 6.58 -12.18 1.11
C PHE A 27 6.60 -13.68 1.41
N ASP A 28 7.08 -14.07 2.60
CA ASP A 28 7.13 -15.47 3.04
C ASP A 28 5.74 -16.14 3.08
N ASP A 29 4.69 -15.35 3.28
CA ASP A 29 3.28 -15.78 3.25
C ASP A 29 2.78 -16.10 1.82
N GLY A 30 3.57 -15.80 0.78
CA GLY A 30 3.20 -15.99 -0.62
C GLY A 30 2.45 -14.82 -1.23
N SER A 31 2.06 -13.82 -0.44
CA SER A 31 1.55 -12.55 -0.97
C SER A 31 2.63 -11.81 -1.76
N THR A 32 2.22 -11.00 -2.73
CA THR A 32 3.11 -10.19 -3.55
C THR A 32 2.76 -8.72 -3.45
N TYR A 33 3.77 -7.86 -3.48
CA TYR A 33 3.59 -6.42 -3.59
C TYR A 33 4.42 -5.90 -4.75
N THR A 34 3.82 -5.06 -5.59
CA THR A 34 4.51 -4.38 -6.69
C THR A 34 4.30 -2.89 -6.54
N GLY A 35 5.36 -2.14 -6.27
CA GLY A 35 5.24 -0.71 -6.06
C GLY A 35 6.46 -0.06 -5.44
N GLU A 36 6.24 1.12 -4.89
CA GLU A 36 7.27 1.92 -4.22
C GLU A 36 7.49 1.41 -2.78
N PHE A 37 8.72 1.50 -2.31
CA PHE A 37 9.15 1.25 -0.94
C PHE A 37 9.94 2.45 -0.44
N LEU A 38 9.82 2.73 0.85
CA LEU A 38 10.59 3.74 1.56
C LEU A 38 11.10 3.14 2.87
N GLY A 39 12.43 3.10 3.06
CA GLY A 39 13.04 2.53 4.27
C GLY A 39 12.64 1.08 4.52
N GLY A 40 12.51 0.28 3.45
CA GLY A 40 12.10 -1.13 3.51
C GLY A 40 10.60 -1.38 3.75
N GLN A 41 9.78 -0.33 3.83
CA GLN A 41 8.33 -0.44 4.01
C GLN A 41 7.59 -0.01 2.74
N LYS A 42 6.40 -0.60 2.49
CA LYS A 42 5.53 -0.17 1.38
C LYS A 42 5.20 1.31 1.53
N HIS A 43 5.38 2.08 0.46
CA HIS A 43 5.13 3.51 0.45
C HIS A 43 4.71 3.96 -0.95
N GLY A 44 4.13 5.14 -1.12
CA GLY A 44 3.75 5.65 -2.44
C GLY A 44 2.65 4.80 -3.08
N HIS A 45 2.67 4.65 -4.41
CA HIS A 45 1.73 3.77 -5.08
C HIS A 45 2.22 2.33 -5.14
N GLY A 46 1.29 1.39 -4.94
CA GLY A 46 1.58 -0.02 -5.09
C GLY A 46 0.34 -0.90 -5.17
N LEU A 47 0.56 -2.08 -5.73
CA LEU A 47 -0.40 -3.17 -5.84
C LEU A 47 0.03 -4.31 -4.91
N GLN A 48 -0.75 -4.58 -3.86
CA GLN A 48 -0.63 -5.79 -3.05
C GLN A 48 -1.61 -6.84 -3.55
N VAL A 49 -1.14 -8.07 -3.72
CA VAL A 49 -1.96 -9.25 -4.04
C VAL A 49 -1.74 -10.27 -2.95
N TRP A 50 -2.80 -10.63 -2.25
CA TRP A 50 -2.79 -11.66 -1.21
C TRP A 50 -2.97 -13.05 -1.81
N ILE A 51 -2.57 -14.08 -1.06
CA ILE A 51 -2.68 -15.47 -1.51
C ILE A 51 -4.14 -15.92 -1.65
N ASP A 52 -5.04 -15.34 -0.86
CA ASP A 52 -6.49 -15.55 -0.95
C ASP A 52 -7.11 -15.02 -2.27
N GLY A 53 -6.34 -14.27 -3.07
CA GLY A 53 -6.80 -13.66 -4.33
C GLY A 53 -7.29 -12.22 -4.17
N GLY A 54 -7.43 -11.73 -2.93
CA GLY A 54 -7.66 -10.32 -2.67
C GLY A 54 -6.53 -9.45 -3.24
N ARG A 55 -6.84 -8.24 -3.67
CA ARG A 55 -5.84 -7.29 -4.20
C ARG A 55 -6.18 -5.85 -3.86
N TYR A 56 -5.17 -5.08 -3.47
CA TYR A 56 -5.27 -3.67 -3.17
C TYR A 56 -4.35 -2.91 -4.10
N GLU A 57 -4.92 -1.96 -4.83
CA GLU A 57 -4.18 -1.00 -5.64
C GLU A 57 -4.42 0.39 -5.08
N GLY A 58 -3.38 1.09 -4.67
CA GLY A 58 -3.55 2.42 -4.12
C GLY A 58 -2.31 3.00 -3.48
N GLN A 59 -2.56 3.98 -2.62
CA GLN A 59 -1.53 4.70 -1.89
C GLN A 59 -1.18 4.00 -0.58
N TRP A 60 0.11 3.94 -0.29
CA TRP A 60 0.71 3.30 0.87
C TRP A 60 1.55 4.32 1.63
N VAL A 61 1.47 4.29 2.96
CA VAL A 61 2.38 5.06 3.83
C VAL A 61 2.77 4.17 5.00
N ASN A 62 4.08 3.97 5.19
CA ASN A 62 4.65 3.18 6.28
C ASN A 62 4.05 1.77 6.38
N GLY A 63 3.90 1.09 5.24
CA GLY A 63 3.36 -0.27 5.19
C GLY A 63 1.83 -0.36 5.16
N LYS A 64 1.11 0.74 5.39
CA LYS A 64 -0.35 0.77 5.51
C LYS A 64 -1.04 1.42 4.32
N ALA A 65 -2.21 0.91 3.94
CA ALA A 65 -3.08 1.53 2.94
C ALA A 65 -3.61 2.87 3.46
N GLN A 66 -3.51 3.90 2.63
CA GLN A 66 -3.76 5.29 2.99
C GLN A 66 -4.31 6.07 1.79
N ASN A 67 -4.91 7.23 2.03
CA ASN A 67 -5.45 8.10 0.98
C ASN A 67 -6.41 7.35 0.06
N ARG A 68 -6.19 7.30 -1.25
CA ARG A 68 -7.10 6.62 -2.19
C ARG A 68 -6.57 5.25 -2.58
N GLY A 69 -7.48 4.29 -2.67
CA GLY A 69 -7.17 2.95 -3.15
C GLY A 69 -8.42 2.15 -3.49
N ARG A 70 -8.20 1.12 -4.29
CA ARG A 70 -9.18 0.13 -4.71
C ARG A 70 -8.77 -1.22 -4.16
N TYR A 71 -9.59 -1.77 -3.26
CA TYR A 71 -9.48 -3.13 -2.78
C TYR A 71 -10.52 -4.00 -3.46
N GLU A 72 -10.07 -5.11 -4.03
CA GLU A 72 -10.92 -6.16 -4.53
C GLU A 72 -10.76 -7.36 -3.61
N HIS A 73 -11.87 -7.78 -3.03
CA HIS A 73 -11.97 -8.98 -2.21
C HIS A 73 -11.81 -10.23 -3.09
N SER A 74 -11.37 -11.32 -2.47
CA SER A 74 -11.30 -12.64 -3.09
C SER A 74 -12.64 -13.11 -3.67
N ASP A 75 -13.75 -12.68 -3.07
CA ASP A 75 -15.12 -13.00 -3.50
C ASP A 75 -15.56 -12.18 -4.73
N GLY A 76 -14.80 -11.16 -5.12
CA GLY A 76 -15.09 -10.27 -6.25
C GLY A 76 -15.75 -8.95 -5.87
N ASP A 77 -16.11 -8.75 -4.59
CA ASP A 77 -16.57 -7.47 -4.07
C ASP A 77 -15.44 -6.43 -4.14
N VAL A 78 -15.77 -5.18 -4.43
CA VAL A 78 -14.79 -4.11 -4.65
C VAL A 78 -15.13 -2.92 -3.77
N TYR A 79 -14.16 -2.47 -2.99
CA TYR A 79 -14.20 -1.15 -2.37
C TYR A 79 -13.23 -0.22 -3.09
N GLU A 80 -13.72 0.93 -3.53
CA GLU A 80 -12.90 2.01 -4.06
C GLU A 80 -13.21 3.29 -3.28
N GLY A 81 -12.21 3.86 -2.62
CA GLY A 81 -12.47 5.03 -1.79
C GLY A 81 -11.26 5.52 -1.03
N GLU A 82 -11.53 6.28 0.01
CA GLU A 82 -10.51 6.72 0.94
C GLU A 82 -10.16 5.61 1.94
N TRP A 83 -8.90 5.62 2.38
CA TRP A 83 -8.26 4.65 3.25
C TRP A 83 -7.47 5.40 4.30
N PHE A 84 -7.50 4.90 5.52
CA PHE A 84 -6.70 5.41 6.61
C PHE A 84 -6.25 4.25 7.49
N GLU A 85 -4.93 4.06 7.61
CA GLU A 85 -4.32 2.99 8.40
C GLU A 85 -4.89 1.59 8.14
N ASP A 86 -4.95 1.18 6.87
CA ASP A 86 -5.51 -0.11 6.42
C ASP A 86 -7.03 -0.26 6.55
N GLN A 87 -7.74 0.82 6.87
CA GLN A 87 -9.20 0.81 7.01
C GLN A 87 -9.87 1.69 5.96
N ALA A 88 -11.02 1.26 5.46
CA ALA A 88 -11.89 2.12 4.67
C ALA A 88 -12.32 3.34 5.50
N HIS A 89 -12.14 4.53 4.92
CA HIS A 89 -12.40 5.81 5.55
C HIS A 89 -13.00 6.80 4.54
N GLY A 90 -13.53 7.93 5.01
CA GLY A 90 -13.93 9.04 4.15
C GLY A 90 -15.00 8.64 3.14
N THR A 91 -14.91 9.16 1.91
CA THR A 91 -15.87 8.83 0.84
C THR A 91 -15.40 7.60 0.06
N GLY A 92 -16.31 6.66 -0.16
CA GLY A 92 -16.04 5.46 -0.94
C GLY A 92 -17.25 4.88 -1.64
N VAL A 93 -16.98 3.94 -2.53
CA VAL A 93 -17.94 3.13 -3.25
C VAL A 93 -17.64 1.66 -2.96
N TYR A 94 -18.60 0.97 -2.39
CA TYR A 94 -18.57 -0.48 -2.22
C TYR A 94 -19.47 -1.12 -3.27
N LEU A 95 -18.90 -1.91 -4.16
CA LEU A 95 -19.59 -2.66 -5.20
C LEU A 95 -19.60 -4.14 -4.82
N HIS A 96 -20.79 -4.70 -4.66
CA HIS A 96 -20.95 -6.12 -4.48
C HIS A 96 -21.00 -6.84 -5.83
N THR A 97 -20.63 -8.11 -5.83
CA THR A 97 -20.71 -9.00 -6.99
C THR A 97 -22.13 -9.19 -7.55
N ASP A 98 -23.18 -8.97 -6.75
CA ASP A 98 -24.58 -8.99 -7.23
C ASP A 98 -24.95 -7.74 -8.05
N GLY A 99 -24.05 -6.76 -8.13
CA GLY A 99 -24.25 -5.49 -8.81
C GLY A 99 -24.84 -4.40 -7.93
N SER A 100 -25.20 -4.72 -6.67
CA SER A 100 -25.56 -3.70 -5.70
C SER A 100 -24.34 -2.85 -5.36
N ARG A 101 -24.56 -1.55 -5.14
CA ARG A 101 -23.49 -0.63 -4.75
C ARG A 101 -23.94 0.29 -3.63
N TYR A 102 -23.03 0.55 -2.71
CA TYR A 102 -23.16 1.59 -1.71
C TYR A 102 -22.15 2.69 -2.03
N GLU A 103 -22.62 3.93 -2.10
CA GLU A 103 -21.78 5.12 -2.25
C GLU A 103 -22.06 6.03 -1.06
N GLY A 104 -21.04 6.31 -0.25
CA GLY A 104 -21.24 7.03 0.98
C GLY A 104 -19.98 7.21 1.80
N LEU A 105 -20.18 7.57 3.06
CA LEU A 105 -19.11 7.74 4.03
C LEU A 105 -18.75 6.40 4.68
N PHE A 106 -17.47 6.23 4.97
CA PHE A 106 -16.91 5.08 5.67
C PHE A 106 -16.07 5.56 6.86
N ALA A 107 -16.16 4.83 7.97
CA ALA A 107 -15.33 5.05 9.13
C ALA A 107 -14.93 3.69 9.73
N ALA A 108 -13.63 3.38 9.74
CA ALA A 108 -13.08 2.15 10.29
C ALA A 108 -13.78 0.89 9.73
N ASP A 109 -13.81 0.79 8.39
CA ASP A 109 -14.40 -0.33 7.64
C ASP A 109 -15.92 -0.45 7.69
N LYS A 110 -16.60 0.53 8.31
CA LYS A 110 -18.06 0.56 8.41
C LYS A 110 -18.64 1.70 7.60
N GLN A 111 -19.78 1.44 6.97
CA GLN A 111 -20.60 2.48 6.36
C GLN A 111 -21.05 3.46 7.44
N ASP A 112 -20.59 4.71 7.34
CA ASP A 112 -20.84 5.83 8.27
C ASP A 112 -21.73 6.90 7.60
N GLY A 113 -22.67 6.45 6.75
CA GLY A 113 -23.63 7.29 6.06
C GLY A 113 -25.06 6.76 6.24
N LYS A 114 -26.04 7.65 6.09
CA LYS A 114 -27.43 7.23 5.90
C LYS A 114 -27.56 6.67 4.48
N GLY A 115 -27.36 5.36 4.33
CA GLY A 115 -27.72 4.61 3.13
C GLY A 115 -29.23 4.53 2.96
#